data_AF-A0A7C9TVK8-F1
#
_entry.id   AF-A0A7C9TVK8-F1
#
_cell.length_a   1.000
_cell.length_b   1.000
_cell.length_c   1.000
_cell.angle_alpha   90.00
_cell.angle_beta   90.00
_cell.angle_gamma   90.00
#
_symmetry.space_group_name_H-M   'P 1'
#
loop_
_entity.id
_entity.type
_entity.pdbx_description
1 polymer ?
#
loop_
_entity_poly.entity_id
_entity_poly.type
_entity_poly.pdbx_seq_one_letter_code
_entity_poly.pdbx_strand_id
1 'polypeptide(L)'
;MPNAQFPISNSMKKILSSIALVGMMLLAGCDLGDRSNAKSQLKLRGIPLSCRVQVGPLDFLPSSVSSSTAMLTNDQAREWEEMALAYMEAGQLDEALAIANKMDDALTRELNFAEIAGRYVEAGNDNKAREIAASIKQYVVYKARALARIARAHAVAGSDRKAAEIFAEAEEYARSLDAEHFLPSALGYVAAEYAAAGQFEKALELADEIRELDSYSVAWAEMEIALQYAAAGQFERALQIVAKIEDRYGRGSALEKIAADATVPQLEKLVQLALAIDDNTYKTAALADLALQYIARDRFDRAWSVIQAIISVDPNSYLLANLAGRYAAAGQFERAQELAEAMGQSSAWVKEVAGGYAAAGAYDLALELANSQESLEVKIRALRAIARQYAEAGEYTRALELVETIEPIANTAYEAIEAQFIPLLKCALEGN
;
A
#
# COMPACT_ATOMS: atom_id res chain seq x y z
N MET A 1 -21.47 0.37 17.63
CA MET A 1 -20.56 -0.80 17.55
C MET A 1 -19.15 -0.28 17.35
N PRO A 2 -18.06 -0.94 17.80
CA PRO A 2 -16.75 -0.30 17.77
C PRO A 2 -16.39 0.02 16.32
N ASN A 3 -16.06 1.29 16.07
CA ASN A 3 -15.59 1.83 14.81
C ASN A 3 -14.60 0.85 14.16
N ALA A 4 -15.03 0.16 13.10
CA ALA A 4 -14.13 -0.53 12.20
C ALA A 4 -13.39 0.54 11.41
N GLN A 5 -12.39 1.16 12.03
CA GLN A 5 -11.31 1.81 11.30
C GLN A 5 -10.67 0.70 10.46
N PHE A 6 -11.06 0.59 9.19
CA PHE A 6 -10.39 -0.27 8.24
C PHE A 6 -8.97 0.28 8.03
N PRO A 7 -7.91 -0.38 8.53
CA PRO A 7 -6.56 0.00 8.16
C PRO A 7 -6.35 -0.53 6.75
N ILE A 8 -6.59 0.30 5.74
CA ILE A 8 -6.23 0.00 4.36
C ILE A 8 -4.70 -0.18 4.34
N SER A 9 -4.23 -1.39 4.04
CA SER A 9 -2.81 -1.74 4.05
C SER A 9 -2.05 -0.90 3.00
N ASN A 10 -0.75 -0.64 3.20
CA ASN A 10 0.09 -0.03 2.14
C ASN A 10 0.10 -0.87 0.84
N SER A 11 -0.26 -2.15 0.91
CA SER A 11 -0.45 -3.06 -0.22
C SER A 11 -1.76 -2.75 -0.95
N MET A 12 -2.86 -2.48 -0.23
CA MET A 12 -4.07 -1.88 -0.81
C MET A 12 -3.78 -0.48 -1.39
N LYS A 13 -2.89 0.32 -0.80
CA LYS A 13 -2.46 1.61 -1.39
C LYS A 13 -1.79 1.40 -2.77
N LYS A 14 -0.99 0.34 -2.93
CA LYS A 14 -0.41 -0.06 -4.23
C LYS A 14 -1.44 -0.62 -5.20
N ILE A 15 -2.38 -1.45 -4.75
CA ILE A 15 -3.49 -1.97 -5.60
C ILE A 15 -4.33 -0.82 -6.15
N LEU A 16 -4.57 0.22 -5.34
CA LEU A 16 -5.30 1.42 -5.74
C LEU A 16 -4.47 2.36 -6.64
N SER A 17 -3.14 2.40 -6.51
CA SER A 17 -2.27 3.19 -7.39
C SER A 17 -1.89 2.48 -8.70
N SER A 18 -1.85 1.15 -8.72
CA SER A 18 -1.60 0.34 -9.94
C SER A 18 -2.75 0.45 -10.96
N ILE A 19 -3.87 1.08 -10.58
CA ILE A 19 -5.03 1.40 -11.44
C ILE A 19 -4.66 2.37 -12.58
N ALA A 20 -3.61 3.20 -12.43
CA ALA A 20 -3.20 4.16 -13.45
C ALA A 20 -2.21 3.59 -14.50
N LEU A 21 -1.43 2.55 -14.18
CA LEU A 21 -0.35 2.11 -15.08
C LEU A 21 -0.81 1.20 -16.23
N VAL A 22 -1.89 0.43 -16.06
CA VAL A 22 -2.33 -0.52 -17.10
C VAL A 22 -2.90 0.23 -18.33
N GLY A 23 -3.50 1.41 -18.14
CA GLY A 23 -3.97 2.27 -19.23
C GLY A 23 -2.86 2.94 -20.04
N MET A 24 -1.72 3.27 -19.42
CA MET A 24 -0.57 3.87 -20.13
C MET A 24 0.35 2.85 -20.81
N MET A 25 0.41 1.61 -20.32
CA MET A 25 1.24 0.55 -20.93
C MET A 25 0.74 0.10 -22.31
N LEU A 26 -0.53 0.34 -22.66
CA LEU A 26 -1.08 0.01 -23.98
C LEU A 26 -0.78 1.06 -25.07
N LEU A 27 -0.26 2.24 -24.70
CA LEU A 27 0.04 3.33 -25.65
C LEU A 27 1.53 3.64 -25.80
N ALA A 28 2.38 3.20 -24.87
CA ALA A 28 3.83 3.20 -25.05
C ALA A 28 4.26 1.80 -25.48
N GLY A 29 4.66 1.65 -26.75
CA GLY A 29 5.30 0.45 -27.28
C GLY A 29 6.64 0.17 -26.61
N CYS A 30 6.62 -0.21 -25.34
CA CYS A 30 7.76 -0.76 -24.62
C CYS A 30 8.00 -2.17 -25.14
N ASP A 31 9.15 -2.30 -25.79
CA ASP A 31 9.74 -3.50 -26.34
C ASP A 31 9.57 -4.69 -25.37
N LEU A 32 8.77 -5.68 -25.79
CA LEU A 32 8.65 -6.98 -25.16
C LEU A 32 9.94 -7.78 -25.45
N GLY A 33 11.02 -7.34 -24.82
CA GLY A 33 12.32 -7.99 -24.87
C GLY A 33 12.29 -9.36 -24.18
N ASP A 34 12.35 -10.40 -25.00
CA ASP A 34 12.81 -11.77 -24.72
C ASP A 34 12.12 -12.55 -23.57
N ARG A 35 10.93 -13.09 -23.86
CA ARG A 35 10.20 -14.09 -23.04
C ARG A 35 10.80 -15.51 -23.10
N SER A 36 12.10 -15.68 -23.36
CA SER A 36 12.65 -17.03 -23.60
C SER A 36 13.93 -17.41 -22.86
N ASN A 37 14.37 -16.65 -21.84
CA ASN A 37 15.48 -17.13 -21.01
C ASN A 37 15.41 -16.67 -19.55
N ALA A 38 15.44 -17.66 -18.64
CA ALA A 38 15.26 -17.60 -17.18
C ALA A 38 13.84 -17.21 -16.72
N LYS A 39 13.12 -18.16 -16.09
CA LYS A 39 12.06 -17.85 -15.13
C LYS A 39 12.71 -17.04 -14.00
N SER A 40 12.79 -15.72 -14.12
CA SER A 40 13.19 -14.86 -13.02
C SER A 40 12.23 -15.16 -11.88
N GLN A 41 12.74 -15.77 -10.79
CA GLN A 41 11.93 -16.02 -9.61
C GLN A 41 11.37 -14.67 -9.16
N LEU A 42 10.05 -14.48 -9.20
CA LEU A 42 9.41 -13.29 -8.67
C LEU A 42 9.88 -13.10 -7.23
N LYS A 43 10.24 -11.88 -6.83
CA LYS A 43 10.73 -11.57 -5.49
C LYS A 43 9.83 -10.56 -4.81
N LEU A 44 9.66 -10.70 -3.50
CA LEU A 44 9.02 -9.71 -2.64
C LEU A 44 10.01 -9.35 -1.53
N ARG A 45 10.42 -8.07 -1.47
CA ARG A 45 11.47 -7.57 -0.57
C ARG A 45 12.73 -8.43 -0.64
N GLY A 46 13.23 -8.64 -1.85
CA GLY A 46 14.41 -9.46 -2.14
C GLY A 46 14.27 -10.97 -2.00
N ILE A 47 13.22 -11.49 -1.36
CA ILE A 47 13.05 -12.93 -1.15
C ILE A 47 12.18 -13.52 -2.28
N PRO A 48 12.55 -14.67 -2.89
CA PRO A 48 11.70 -15.37 -3.85
C PRO A 48 10.28 -15.62 -3.32
N LEU A 49 9.26 -15.38 -4.14
CA LEU A 49 7.87 -15.63 -3.80
C LEU A 49 7.64 -17.10 -3.44
N SER A 50 8.29 -18.03 -4.15
CA SER A 50 8.22 -19.47 -3.81
C SER A 50 8.63 -19.74 -2.37
N CYS A 51 9.71 -19.11 -1.90
CA CYS A 51 10.17 -19.23 -0.51
C CYS A 51 9.19 -18.60 0.47
N ARG A 52 8.61 -17.44 0.14
CA ARG A 52 7.58 -16.82 0.98
C ARG A 52 6.31 -17.66 1.08
N VAL A 53 5.89 -18.28 -0.03
CA VAL A 53 4.74 -19.17 -0.05
C VAL A 53 5.01 -20.48 0.70
N GLN A 54 6.25 -20.99 0.63
CA GLN A 54 6.67 -22.21 1.32
C GLN A 54 6.79 -22.02 2.83
N VAL A 55 7.41 -20.92 3.27
CA VAL A 55 7.55 -20.60 4.70
C VAL A 55 6.22 -20.11 5.27
N GLY A 56 5.42 -19.40 4.47
CA GLY A 56 4.18 -18.78 4.91
C GLY A 56 4.41 -17.50 5.74
N PRO A 57 3.34 -16.74 6.03
CA PRO A 57 3.36 -15.79 7.13
C PRO A 57 3.48 -16.55 8.46
N LEU A 58 3.99 -15.91 9.51
CA LEU A 58 4.14 -16.51 10.85
C LEU A 58 2.85 -17.23 11.30
N ASP A 59 2.87 -18.56 11.35
CA ASP A 59 1.82 -19.35 11.99
C ASP A 59 1.95 -19.27 13.51
N PHE A 60 0.82 -19.15 14.20
CA PHE A 60 0.74 -19.01 15.67
C PHE A 60 1.51 -20.09 16.45
N LEU A 61 2.45 -19.67 17.32
CA LEU A 61 2.86 -20.43 18.51
C LEU A 61 2.15 -19.85 19.75
N PRO A 62 1.54 -20.67 20.64
CA PRO A 62 1.05 -20.21 21.92
C PRO A 62 2.17 -20.24 22.97
N SER A 63 2.61 -19.07 23.44
CA SER A 63 2.86 -18.81 24.87
C SER A 63 3.26 -17.34 25.13
N SER A 64 2.52 -16.70 26.05
CA SER A 64 2.82 -15.44 26.75
C SER A 64 2.82 -14.11 25.95
N VAL A 65 1.60 -13.61 25.68
CA VAL A 65 1.08 -12.21 25.77
C VAL A 65 2.00 -11.03 25.38
N SER A 66 1.59 -10.26 24.35
CA SER A 66 1.16 -8.83 24.47
C SER A 66 0.86 -8.11 23.13
N SER A 67 0.66 -8.79 22.00
CA SER A 67 0.00 -8.18 20.84
C SER A 67 -1.48 -8.59 20.85
N SER A 68 -2.38 -7.65 20.56
CA SER A 68 -3.78 -8.02 20.39
C SER A 68 -3.88 -9.03 19.24
N THR A 69 -4.66 -10.09 19.43
CA THR A 69 -4.92 -11.10 18.39
C THR A 69 -5.33 -10.47 17.05
N ALA A 70 -6.06 -9.35 17.10
CA ALA A 70 -6.47 -8.56 15.94
C ALA A 70 -5.31 -7.89 15.16
N MET A 71 -4.22 -7.50 15.81
CA MET A 71 -3.07 -6.87 15.13
C MET A 71 -2.22 -7.92 14.40
N LEU A 72 -2.10 -9.12 14.98
CA LEU A 72 -1.37 -10.25 14.40
C LEU A 72 -2.10 -10.83 13.17
N THR A 73 -3.42 -10.96 13.22
CA THR A 73 -4.22 -11.42 12.06
C THR A 73 -4.11 -10.47 10.87
N ASN A 74 -3.99 -9.15 11.13
CA ASN A 74 -3.83 -8.14 10.09
C ASN A 74 -2.47 -8.21 9.38
N ASP A 75 -1.39 -8.53 10.11
CA ASP A 75 -0.06 -8.63 9.52
C ASP A 75 0.08 -9.86 8.60
N GLN A 76 -0.55 -10.99 8.95
CA GLN A 76 -0.58 -12.21 8.12
C GLN A 76 -1.39 -12.00 6.84
N ALA A 77 -2.60 -11.44 6.97
CA ALA A 77 -3.47 -11.12 5.84
C ALA A 77 -2.73 -10.23 4.83
N ARG A 78 -1.93 -9.27 5.32
CA ARG A 78 -1.11 -8.39 4.49
C ARG A 78 -0.02 -9.13 3.72
N GLU A 79 0.69 -10.09 4.31
CA GLU A 79 1.73 -10.82 3.58
C GLU A 79 1.14 -11.72 2.48
N TRP A 80 0.02 -12.39 2.76
CA TRP A 80 -0.72 -13.09 1.71
C TRP A 80 -1.20 -12.15 0.61
N GLU A 81 -1.69 -10.96 0.96
CA GLU A 81 -2.15 -9.95 0.00
C GLU A 81 -0.99 -9.47 -0.89
N GLU A 82 0.18 -9.17 -0.31
CA GLU A 82 1.36 -8.76 -1.07
C GLU A 82 1.83 -9.85 -2.05
N MET A 83 1.77 -11.11 -1.65
CA MET A 83 2.10 -12.23 -2.52
C MET A 83 1.08 -12.40 -3.65
N ALA A 84 -0.22 -12.35 -3.34
CA ALA A 84 -1.29 -12.43 -4.34
C ALA A 84 -1.14 -11.29 -5.37
N LEU A 85 -0.90 -10.07 -4.89
CA LEU A 85 -0.66 -8.90 -5.75
C LEU A 85 0.56 -9.09 -6.65
N ALA A 86 1.69 -9.56 -6.11
CA ALA A 86 2.90 -9.76 -6.90
C ALA A 86 2.71 -10.81 -8.01
N TYR A 87 2.01 -11.92 -7.73
CA TYR A 87 1.63 -12.89 -8.76
C TYR A 87 0.69 -12.28 -9.81
N MET A 88 -0.27 -11.48 -9.36
CA MET A 88 -1.25 -10.84 -10.24
C MET A 88 -0.63 -9.77 -11.16
N GLU A 89 0.29 -8.95 -10.66
CA GLU A 89 1.08 -8.00 -11.46
C GLU A 89 1.95 -8.72 -12.50
N ALA A 90 2.47 -9.90 -12.18
CA ALA A 90 3.19 -10.76 -13.12
C ALA A 90 2.29 -11.50 -14.13
N GLY A 91 0.96 -11.35 -14.05
CA GLY A 91 0.00 -12.06 -14.89
C GLY A 91 -0.19 -13.55 -14.54
N GLN A 92 0.37 -13.99 -13.41
CA GLN A 92 0.21 -15.34 -12.85
C GLN A 92 -1.08 -15.42 -12.04
N LEU A 93 -2.23 -15.33 -12.74
CA LEU A 93 -3.55 -15.15 -12.12
C LEU A 93 -4.02 -16.39 -11.34
N ASP A 94 -3.66 -17.59 -11.79
CA ASP A 94 -4.02 -18.83 -11.09
C ASP A 94 -3.26 -18.95 -9.77
N GLU A 95 -1.97 -18.59 -9.75
CA GLU A 95 -1.17 -18.49 -8.52
C GLU A 95 -1.70 -17.41 -7.59
N ALA A 96 -2.04 -16.22 -8.11
CA ALA A 96 -2.64 -15.15 -7.32
C ALA A 96 -3.96 -15.61 -6.66
N LEU A 97 -4.82 -16.30 -7.41
CA LEU A 97 -6.06 -16.87 -6.90
C LEU A 97 -5.80 -17.98 -5.88
N ALA A 98 -4.80 -18.83 -6.09
CA ALA A 98 -4.41 -19.86 -5.13
C ALA A 98 -3.93 -19.24 -3.80
N ILE A 99 -3.15 -18.15 -3.86
CA ILE A 99 -2.74 -17.41 -2.67
C ILE A 99 -3.93 -16.76 -1.97
N ALA A 100 -4.81 -16.09 -2.70
CA ALA A 100 -6.01 -15.49 -2.12
C ALA A 100 -6.89 -16.52 -1.41
N ASN A 101 -7.00 -17.74 -1.95
CA ASN A 101 -7.75 -18.83 -1.31
C ASN A 101 -7.14 -19.31 0.02
N LYS A 102 -5.82 -19.15 0.23
CA LYS A 102 -5.14 -19.50 1.49
C LYS A 102 -5.37 -18.49 2.62
N MET A 103 -5.94 -17.33 2.32
CA MET A 103 -6.21 -16.31 3.34
C MET A 103 -7.35 -16.76 4.25
N ASP A 104 -7.08 -16.86 5.56
CA ASP A 104 -8.11 -17.19 6.55
C ASP A 104 -9.13 -16.06 6.72
N ASP A 105 -8.66 -14.82 6.69
CA ASP A 105 -9.51 -13.63 6.77
C ASP A 105 -10.37 -13.49 5.51
N ALA A 106 -11.68 -13.66 5.66
CA ALA A 106 -12.61 -13.62 4.54
C ALA A 106 -12.73 -12.21 3.92
N LEU A 107 -12.52 -11.16 4.71
CA LEU A 107 -12.56 -9.78 4.19
C LEU A 107 -11.45 -9.56 3.16
N THR A 108 -10.21 -9.87 3.55
CA THR A 108 -9.02 -9.71 2.69
C THR A 108 -9.10 -10.65 1.48
N ARG A 109 -9.55 -11.89 1.68
CA ARG A 109 -9.76 -12.85 0.60
C ARG A 109 -10.76 -12.36 -0.45
N GLU A 110 -11.94 -11.94 -0.04
CA GLU A 110 -13.00 -11.53 -0.97
C GLU A 110 -12.70 -10.18 -1.64
N LEU A 111 -11.95 -9.30 -0.96
CA LEU A 111 -11.34 -8.13 -1.59
C LEU A 111 -10.38 -8.52 -2.73
N ASN A 112 -9.49 -9.49 -2.49
CA ASN A 112 -8.57 -10.00 -3.52
C ASN A 112 -9.32 -10.67 -4.67
N PHE A 113 -10.41 -11.39 -4.40
CA PHE A 113 -11.27 -11.98 -5.44
C PHE A 113 -11.85 -10.93 -6.38
N ALA A 114 -12.31 -9.79 -5.87
CA ALA A 114 -12.82 -8.71 -6.70
C ALA A 114 -11.76 -8.17 -7.67
N GLU A 115 -10.52 -7.99 -7.19
CA GLU A 115 -9.41 -7.53 -8.01
C GLU A 115 -9.02 -8.56 -9.09
N ILE A 116 -8.81 -9.81 -8.67
CA ILE A 116 -8.41 -10.91 -9.55
C ILE A 116 -9.46 -11.16 -10.64
N ALA A 117 -10.76 -11.04 -10.32
CA ALA A 117 -11.83 -11.20 -11.29
C ALA A 117 -11.70 -10.22 -12.47
N GLY A 118 -11.38 -8.94 -12.22
CA GLY A 118 -11.13 -7.96 -13.28
C GLY A 118 -9.96 -8.35 -14.18
N ARG A 119 -8.86 -8.84 -13.59
CA ARG A 119 -7.67 -9.26 -14.35
C ARG A 119 -7.91 -10.48 -15.23
N TYR A 120 -8.81 -11.39 -14.84
CA TYR A 120 -9.22 -12.49 -15.73
C TYR A 120 -9.96 -12.00 -16.98
N VAL A 121 -10.73 -10.92 -16.91
CA VAL A 121 -11.34 -10.29 -18.09
C VAL A 121 -10.26 -9.73 -19.02
N GLU A 122 -9.27 -9.02 -18.48
CA GLU A 122 -8.13 -8.51 -19.24
C GLU A 122 -7.34 -9.64 -19.94
N ALA A 123 -7.29 -10.82 -19.31
CA ALA A 123 -6.70 -12.03 -19.88
C ALA A 123 -7.64 -12.81 -20.83
N GLY A 124 -8.85 -12.31 -21.10
CA GLY A 124 -9.83 -12.91 -22.01
C GLY A 124 -10.65 -14.06 -21.42
N ASN A 125 -10.69 -14.20 -20.10
CA ASN A 125 -11.39 -15.28 -19.39
C ASN A 125 -12.57 -14.75 -18.55
N ASP A 126 -13.60 -14.29 -19.24
CA ASP A 126 -14.83 -13.75 -18.64
C ASP A 126 -15.57 -14.76 -17.75
N ASN A 127 -15.52 -16.05 -18.12
CA ASN A 127 -16.19 -17.10 -17.36
C ASN A 127 -15.56 -17.25 -15.97
N LYS A 128 -14.22 -17.24 -15.89
CA LYS A 128 -13.53 -17.34 -14.61
C LYS A 128 -13.74 -16.09 -13.76
N ALA A 129 -13.73 -14.91 -14.37
CA ALA A 129 -14.05 -13.67 -13.70
C ALA A 129 -15.43 -13.72 -13.02
N ARG A 130 -16.46 -14.18 -13.73
CA ARG A 130 -17.82 -14.34 -13.18
C ARG A 130 -17.92 -15.43 -12.12
N GLU A 131 -17.21 -16.55 -12.28
CA GLU A 131 -17.14 -17.62 -11.27
C GLU A 131 -16.57 -17.07 -9.94
N ILE A 132 -15.48 -16.30 -10.02
CA ILE A 132 -14.85 -15.67 -8.85
C ILE A 132 -15.81 -14.68 -8.19
N ALA A 133 -16.44 -13.78 -8.96
CA ALA A 133 -17.42 -12.83 -8.42
C ALA A 133 -18.62 -13.54 -7.75
N ALA A 134 -19.08 -14.67 -8.31
CA ALA A 134 -20.16 -15.47 -7.73
C ALA A 134 -19.73 -16.25 -6.47
N SER A 135 -18.43 -16.45 -6.26
CA SER A 135 -17.88 -17.16 -5.10
C SER A 135 -17.85 -16.31 -3.82
N ILE A 136 -17.93 -14.98 -3.96
CA ILE A 136 -17.98 -14.02 -2.84
C ILE A 136 -19.33 -14.13 -2.13
N LYS A 137 -19.31 -14.50 -0.85
CA LYS A 137 -20.53 -14.84 -0.07
C LYS A 137 -20.59 -14.18 1.30
N GLN A 138 -19.45 -13.88 1.93
CA GLN A 138 -19.44 -13.40 3.33
C GLN A 138 -19.61 -11.88 3.40
N TYR A 139 -18.80 -11.15 2.65
CA TYR A 139 -18.81 -9.70 2.54
C TYR A 139 -19.45 -9.30 1.22
N VAL A 140 -20.79 -9.31 1.23
CA VAL A 140 -21.65 -9.07 0.07
C VAL A 140 -21.31 -7.80 -0.71
N VAL A 141 -20.83 -6.73 -0.05
CA VAL A 141 -20.39 -5.50 -0.73
C VAL A 141 -19.26 -5.73 -1.75
N TYR A 142 -18.39 -6.72 -1.55
CA TYR A 142 -17.31 -7.02 -2.49
C TYR A 142 -17.80 -7.76 -3.74
N LYS A 143 -18.98 -8.39 -3.71
CA LYS A 143 -19.58 -8.91 -4.94
C LYS A 143 -20.02 -7.77 -5.86
N ALA A 144 -20.59 -6.69 -5.32
CA ALA A 144 -20.89 -5.47 -6.09
C ALA A 144 -19.61 -4.90 -6.72
N ARG A 145 -18.54 -4.80 -5.90
CA ARG A 145 -17.23 -4.37 -6.37
C ARG A 145 -16.67 -5.28 -7.47
N ALA A 146 -16.74 -6.61 -7.31
CA ALA A 146 -16.23 -7.56 -8.31
C ALA A 146 -16.96 -7.43 -9.65
N LEU A 147 -18.29 -7.29 -9.63
CA LEU A 147 -19.08 -7.03 -10.83
C LEU A 147 -18.68 -5.71 -11.48
N ALA A 148 -18.55 -4.63 -10.71
CA ALA A 148 -18.13 -3.33 -11.22
C ALA A 148 -16.69 -3.35 -11.78
N ARG A 149 -15.78 -4.12 -11.17
CA ARG A 149 -14.40 -4.33 -11.65
C ARG A 149 -14.38 -5.04 -13.01
N ILE A 150 -15.22 -6.07 -13.16
CA ILE A 150 -15.43 -6.78 -14.44
C ILE A 150 -15.98 -5.82 -15.49
N ALA A 151 -16.97 -5.00 -15.12
CA ALA A 151 -17.54 -3.99 -16.00
C ALA A 151 -16.50 -2.99 -16.48
N ARG A 152 -15.67 -2.48 -15.56
CA ARG A 152 -14.55 -1.60 -15.89
C ARG A 152 -13.55 -2.27 -16.83
N ALA A 153 -13.16 -3.51 -16.57
CA ALA A 153 -12.23 -4.23 -17.45
C ALA A 153 -12.77 -4.33 -18.90
N HIS A 154 -14.07 -4.55 -19.06
CA HIS A 154 -14.72 -4.47 -20.37
C HIS A 154 -14.71 -3.05 -20.97
N ALA A 155 -14.94 -2.01 -20.17
CA ALA A 155 -14.89 -0.63 -20.65
C ALA A 155 -13.49 -0.26 -21.17
N VAL A 156 -12.45 -0.59 -20.41
CA VAL A 156 -11.05 -0.37 -20.80
C VAL A 156 -10.69 -1.15 -22.07
N ALA A 157 -11.26 -2.35 -22.25
CA ALA A 157 -11.12 -3.14 -23.47
C ALA A 157 -12.00 -2.64 -24.66
N GLY A 158 -12.70 -1.51 -24.52
CA GLY A 158 -13.57 -0.93 -25.55
C GLY A 158 -14.89 -1.69 -25.78
N SER A 159 -15.27 -2.58 -24.87
CA SER A 159 -16.53 -3.34 -24.92
C SER A 159 -17.67 -2.61 -24.21
N ASP A 160 -17.94 -1.37 -24.61
CA ASP A 160 -18.80 -0.41 -23.88
C ASP A 160 -20.20 -0.94 -23.57
N ARG A 161 -20.86 -1.62 -24.52
CA ARG A 161 -22.20 -2.20 -24.28
C ARG A 161 -22.16 -3.23 -23.15
N LYS A 162 -21.16 -4.11 -23.15
CA LYS A 162 -21.01 -5.15 -22.14
C LYS A 162 -20.62 -4.54 -20.79
N ALA A 163 -19.77 -3.53 -20.80
CA ALA A 163 -19.46 -2.76 -19.59
C ALA A 163 -20.71 -2.15 -18.98
N ALA A 164 -21.54 -1.45 -19.78
CA ALA A 164 -22.77 -0.84 -19.31
C ALA A 164 -23.76 -1.87 -18.73
N GLU A 165 -23.92 -3.03 -19.38
CA GLU A 165 -24.76 -4.13 -18.88
C GLU A 165 -24.28 -4.65 -17.51
N ILE A 166 -22.97 -4.83 -17.32
CA ILE A 166 -22.43 -5.38 -16.08
C ILE A 166 -22.37 -4.32 -14.97
N PHE A 167 -22.14 -3.06 -15.32
CA PHE A 167 -22.28 -1.97 -14.34
C PHE A 167 -23.72 -1.87 -13.82
N ALA A 168 -24.73 -1.99 -14.69
CA ALA A 168 -26.12 -2.04 -14.27
C ALA A 168 -26.40 -3.26 -13.37
N GLU A 169 -25.82 -4.43 -13.67
CA GLU A 169 -25.86 -5.62 -12.81
C GLU A 169 -25.24 -5.34 -11.43
N ALA A 170 -24.11 -4.63 -11.38
CA ALA A 170 -23.43 -4.27 -10.13
C ALA A 170 -24.26 -3.28 -9.29
N GLU A 171 -24.86 -2.26 -9.93
CA GLU A 171 -25.78 -1.33 -9.28
C GLU A 171 -27.04 -2.02 -8.76
N GLU A 172 -27.68 -2.87 -9.56
CA GLU A 172 -28.87 -3.63 -9.16
C GLU A 172 -28.55 -4.51 -7.95
N TYR A 173 -27.42 -5.20 -7.99
CA TYR A 173 -26.97 -6.00 -6.87
C TYR A 173 -26.70 -5.15 -5.61
N ALA A 174 -26.00 -4.02 -5.74
CA ALA A 174 -25.77 -3.10 -4.63
C ALA A 174 -27.10 -2.61 -4.02
N ARG A 175 -28.07 -2.26 -4.87
CA ARG A 175 -29.43 -1.81 -4.50
C ARG A 175 -30.29 -2.90 -3.86
N SER A 176 -29.94 -4.17 -4.07
CA SER A 176 -30.59 -5.30 -3.38
C SER A 176 -30.09 -5.50 -1.95
N LEU A 177 -28.97 -4.87 -1.57
CA LEU A 177 -28.41 -4.95 -0.22
C LEU A 177 -29.17 -4.04 0.74
N ASP A 178 -29.00 -4.30 2.05
CA ASP A 178 -29.62 -3.49 3.09
C ASP A 178 -29.19 -2.01 2.98
N ALA A 179 -30.20 -1.13 2.93
CA ALA A 179 -30.03 0.29 2.65
C ALA A 179 -29.27 1.03 3.75
N GLU A 180 -29.39 0.58 5.00
CA GLU A 180 -28.76 1.22 6.17
C GLU A 180 -27.31 0.78 6.34
N HIS A 181 -26.99 -0.49 6.07
CA HIS A 181 -25.67 -1.05 6.42
C HIS A 181 -24.72 -1.26 5.24
N PHE A 182 -25.23 -1.60 4.05
CA PHE A 182 -24.38 -2.11 2.96
C PHE A 182 -24.51 -1.34 1.64
N LEU A 183 -25.69 -0.78 1.36
CA LEU A 183 -25.94 -0.03 0.14
C LEU A 183 -24.94 1.13 -0.08
N PRO A 184 -24.67 2.01 0.89
CA PRO A 184 -23.81 3.19 0.65
C PRO A 184 -22.39 2.78 0.28
N SER A 185 -21.84 1.79 0.99
CA SER A 185 -20.49 1.28 0.70
C SER A 185 -20.42 0.49 -0.61
N ALA A 186 -21.46 -0.30 -0.94
CA ALA A 186 -21.51 -1.02 -2.21
C ALA A 186 -21.60 -0.04 -3.40
N LEU A 187 -22.45 0.98 -3.33
CA LEU A 187 -22.50 2.05 -4.34
C LEU A 187 -21.17 2.81 -4.41
N GLY A 188 -20.50 3.04 -3.28
CA GLY A 188 -19.18 3.66 -3.24
C GLY A 188 -18.16 2.90 -4.09
N TYR A 189 -18.09 1.57 -3.93
CA TYR A 189 -17.24 0.73 -4.77
C TYR A 189 -17.63 0.79 -6.24
N VAL A 190 -18.92 0.78 -6.57
CA VAL A 190 -19.40 0.89 -7.96
C VAL A 190 -19.00 2.25 -8.55
N ALA A 191 -19.16 3.34 -7.81
CA ALA A 191 -18.77 4.70 -8.21
C ALA A 191 -17.27 4.80 -8.51
N ALA A 192 -16.42 4.22 -7.65
CA ALA A 192 -14.98 4.19 -7.87
C ALA A 192 -14.61 3.46 -9.18
N GLU A 193 -15.27 2.34 -9.49
CA GLU A 193 -15.01 1.60 -10.73
C GLU A 193 -15.58 2.31 -11.97
N TYR A 194 -16.69 3.04 -11.86
CA TYR A 194 -17.16 3.95 -12.92
C TYR A 194 -16.14 5.04 -13.22
N ALA A 195 -15.59 5.69 -12.19
CA ALA A 195 -14.56 6.72 -12.36
C ALA A 195 -13.30 6.14 -13.01
N ALA A 196 -12.89 4.93 -12.60
CA ALA A 196 -11.75 4.23 -13.19
C ALA A 196 -12.02 3.75 -14.63
N ALA A 197 -13.28 3.62 -15.04
CA ALA A 197 -13.69 3.43 -16.44
C ALA A 197 -13.75 4.74 -17.25
N GLY A 198 -13.43 5.89 -16.63
CA GLY A 198 -13.57 7.22 -17.22
C GLY A 198 -15.00 7.77 -17.24
N GLN A 199 -15.97 7.07 -16.64
CA GLN A 199 -17.38 7.49 -16.57
C GLN A 199 -17.62 8.35 -15.32
N PHE A 200 -16.96 9.50 -15.27
CA PHE A 200 -16.95 10.37 -14.08
C PHE A 200 -18.32 10.94 -13.74
N GLU A 201 -19.15 11.26 -14.73
CA GLU A 201 -20.50 11.77 -14.50
C GLU A 201 -21.33 10.75 -13.70
N LYS A 202 -21.26 9.48 -14.10
CA LYS A 202 -22.00 8.41 -13.42
C LYS A 202 -21.45 8.14 -12.02
N ALA A 203 -20.14 8.20 -11.85
CA ALA A 203 -19.50 8.10 -10.54
C ALA A 203 -19.93 9.21 -9.59
N LEU A 204 -20.03 10.45 -10.08
CA LEU A 204 -20.48 11.60 -9.29
C LEU A 204 -21.98 11.52 -8.96
N GLU A 205 -22.82 11.05 -9.87
CA GLU A 205 -24.25 10.78 -9.57
C GLU A 205 -24.40 9.81 -8.38
N LEU A 206 -23.63 8.72 -8.38
CA LEU A 206 -23.64 7.77 -7.26
C LEU A 206 -23.05 8.38 -5.98
N ALA A 207 -22.00 9.20 -6.07
CA ALA A 207 -21.44 9.88 -4.90
C ALA A 207 -22.46 10.85 -4.26
N ASP A 208 -23.21 11.58 -5.07
CA ASP A 208 -24.28 12.46 -4.58
C ASP A 208 -25.42 11.67 -3.92
N GLU A 209 -25.79 10.51 -4.47
CA GLU A 209 -26.75 9.60 -3.82
C GLU A 209 -26.24 9.09 -2.47
N ILE A 210 -24.97 8.64 -2.41
CA ILE A 210 -24.36 8.12 -1.17
C ILE A 210 -24.29 9.21 -0.09
N ARG A 211 -24.09 10.47 -0.47
CA ARG A 211 -24.01 11.59 0.48
C ARG A 211 -25.25 11.70 1.36
N GLU A 212 -26.42 11.44 0.80
CA GLU A 212 -27.69 11.47 1.52
C GLU A 212 -27.87 10.27 2.47
N LEU A 213 -27.05 9.23 2.32
CA LEU A 213 -27.15 7.98 3.07
C LEU A 213 -26.09 7.86 4.18
N ASP A 214 -24.81 8.11 3.86
CA ASP A 214 -23.68 7.89 4.77
C ASP A 214 -22.48 8.78 4.43
N SER A 215 -22.08 9.62 5.39
CA SER A 215 -20.98 10.58 5.22
C SER A 215 -19.61 9.92 5.09
N TYR A 216 -19.44 8.72 5.66
CA TYR A 216 -18.19 7.98 5.56
C TYR A 216 -17.99 7.38 4.17
N SER A 217 -19.02 6.71 3.64
CA SER A 217 -18.98 6.07 2.33
C SER A 217 -18.84 7.09 1.19
N VAL A 218 -19.47 8.28 1.30
CA VAL A 218 -19.28 9.33 0.29
C VAL A 218 -17.87 9.88 0.32
N ALA A 219 -17.26 10.10 1.50
CA ALA A 219 -15.89 10.57 1.58
C ALA A 219 -14.91 9.60 0.92
N TRP A 220 -15.13 8.29 1.07
CA TRP A 220 -14.34 7.27 0.39
C TRP A 220 -14.56 7.29 -1.13
N ALA A 221 -15.82 7.37 -1.59
CA ALA A 221 -16.15 7.42 -3.02
C ALA A 221 -15.57 8.68 -3.69
N GLU A 222 -15.72 9.85 -3.07
CA GLU A 222 -15.15 11.11 -3.55
C GLU A 222 -13.62 11.08 -3.60
N MET A 223 -12.97 10.48 -2.59
CA MET A 223 -11.54 10.25 -2.63
C MET A 223 -11.15 9.45 -3.87
N GLU A 224 -11.75 8.27 -4.09
CA GLU A 224 -11.43 7.43 -5.24
C GLU A 224 -11.72 8.13 -6.58
N ILE A 225 -12.84 8.86 -6.69
CA ILE A 225 -13.16 9.68 -7.88
C ILE A 225 -12.08 10.73 -8.13
N ALA A 226 -11.62 11.42 -7.08
CA ALA A 226 -10.54 12.40 -7.20
C ALA A 226 -9.23 11.76 -7.69
N LEU A 227 -8.89 10.56 -7.21
CA LEU A 227 -7.72 9.81 -7.69
C LEU A 227 -7.84 9.49 -9.18
N GLN A 228 -9.01 9.04 -9.63
CA GLN A 228 -9.22 8.73 -11.05
C GLN A 228 -9.16 9.98 -11.92
N TYR A 229 -9.66 11.14 -11.44
CA TYR A 229 -9.46 12.41 -12.14
C TYR A 229 -7.97 12.78 -12.24
N ALA A 230 -7.20 12.61 -11.16
CA ALA A 230 -5.77 12.88 -11.15
C ALA A 230 -5.02 11.97 -12.14
N ALA A 231 -5.30 10.67 -12.12
CA ALA A 231 -4.73 9.68 -13.04
C ALA A 231 -5.08 9.98 -14.51
N ALA A 232 -6.27 10.52 -14.78
CA ALA A 232 -6.69 10.97 -16.10
C ALA A 232 -6.08 12.34 -16.52
N GLY A 233 -5.13 12.89 -15.76
CA GLY A 233 -4.51 14.19 -16.02
C GLY A 233 -5.38 15.40 -15.70
N GLN A 234 -6.56 15.20 -15.10
CA GLN A 234 -7.53 16.25 -14.76
C GLN A 234 -7.31 16.75 -13.32
N PHE A 235 -6.07 17.14 -13.03
CA PHE A 235 -5.61 17.50 -11.68
C PHE A 235 -6.49 18.57 -10.99
N GLU A 236 -6.92 19.60 -11.73
CA GLU A 236 -7.78 20.64 -11.15
C GLU A 236 -9.17 20.12 -10.74
N ARG A 237 -9.74 19.19 -11.51
CA ARG A 237 -11.01 18.54 -11.14
C ARG A 237 -10.81 17.62 -9.94
N ALA A 238 -9.70 16.89 -9.87
CA ALA A 238 -9.36 16.10 -8.70
C ALA A 238 -9.34 16.97 -7.43
N LEU A 239 -8.67 18.14 -7.47
CA LEU A 239 -8.63 19.06 -6.34
C LEU A 239 -10.00 19.65 -5.98
N GLN A 240 -10.87 19.89 -6.97
CA GLN A 240 -12.24 20.34 -6.70
C GLN A 240 -13.03 19.28 -5.93
N ILE A 241 -12.84 17.99 -6.23
CA ILE A 241 -13.47 16.90 -5.46
C ILE A 241 -12.85 16.80 -4.07
N VAL A 242 -11.52 16.83 -3.94
CA VAL A 242 -10.84 16.80 -2.62
C VAL A 242 -11.31 17.93 -1.70
N ALA A 243 -11.54 19.12 -2.24
CA ALA A 243 -12.05 20.25 -1.47
C ALA A 243 -13.47 20.04 -0.93
N LYS A 244 -14.28 19.18 -1.57
CA LYS A 244 -15.64 18.83 -1.13
C LYS A 244 -15.68 17.75 -0.04
N ILE A 245 -14.64 16.92 0.05
CA ILE A 245 -14.57 15.85 1.06
C ILE A 245 -14.60 16.47 2.45
N GLU A 246 -15.70 16.30 3.19
CA GLU A 246 -15.87 16.87 4.53
C GLU A 246 -15.00 16.15 5.58
N ASP A 247 -14.83 14.84 5.42
CA ASP A 247 -13.99 14.04 6.30
C ASP A 247 -12.51 14.43 6.16
N ARG A 248 -11.90 14.80 7.29
CA ARG A 248 -10.53 15.33 7.33
C ARG A 248 -9.51 14.27 6.98
N TYR A 249 -9.76 13.04 7.43
CA TYR A 249 -8.89 11.90 7.14
C TYR A 249 -8.94 11.56 5.65
N GLY A 250 -10.13 11.43 5.08
CA GLY A 250 -10.37 11.22 3.65
C GLY A 250 -9.73 12.30 2.79
N ARG A 251 -9.83 13.57 3.20
CA ARG A 251 -9.17 14.69 2.51
C ARG A 251 -7.64 14.58 2.55
N GLY A 252 -7.06 14.30 3.72
CA GLY A 252 -5.61 14.10 3.86
C GLY A 252 -5.09 12.92 3.03
N SER A 253 -5.80 11.78 3.08
CA SER A 253 -5.51 10.58 2.30
C SER A 253 -5.61 10.83 0.79
N ALA A 254 -6.59 11.61 0.33
CA ALA A 254 -6.70 11.99 -1.08
C ALA A 254 -5.50 12.85 -1.53
N LEU A 255 -5.07 13.81 -0.72
CA LEU A 255 -3.89 14.64 -1.01
C LEU A 255 -2.61 13.80 -1.08
N GLU A 256 -2.40 12.87 -0.13
CA GLU A 256 -1.27 11.92 -0.14
C GLU A 256 -1.21 11.17 -1.48
N LYS A 257 -2.32 10.54 -1.85
CA LYS A 257 -2.37 9.65 -3.00
C LYS A 257 -2.25 10.41 -4.33
N ILE A 258 -2.87 11.59 -4.45
CA ILE A 258 -2.69 12.47 -5.62
C ILE A 258 -1.23 12.94 -5.73
N ALA A 259 -0.55 13.16 -4.60
CA ALA A 259 0.86 13.59 -4.61
C ALA A 259 1.81 12.56 -5.22
N ALA A 260 1.48 11.27 -5.15
CA ALA A 260 2.31 10.20 -5.70
C ALA A 260 2.58 10.39 -7.21
N ASP A 261 1.56 10.80 -7.97
CA ASP A 261 1.65 11.00 -9.42
C ASP A 261 1.77 12.48 -9.83
N ALA A 262 1.80 13.39 -8.86
CA ALA A 262 1.90 14.82 -9.11
C ALA A 262 3.28 15.23 -9.66
N THR A 263 3.27 16.22 -10.56
CA THR A 263 4.46 16.97 -10.97
C THR A 263 4.95 17.87 -9.83
N VAL A 264 6.21 18.33 -9.89
CA VAL A 264 6.77 19.24 -8.87
C VAL A 264 5.92 20.52 -8.68
N PRO A 265 5.45 21.21 -9.73
CA PRO A 265 4.55 22.36 -9.54
C PRO A 265 3.21 22.01 -8.89
N GLN A 266 2.67 20.82 -9.18
CA GLN A 266 1.44 20.34 -8.56
C GLN A 266 1.65 20.02 -7.06
N LEU A 267 2.81 19.46 -6.69
CA LEU A 267 3.17 19.24 -5.29
C LEU A 267 3.17 20.54 -4.48
N GLU A 268 3.63 21.66 -5.05
CA GLU A 268 3.60 22.96 -4.36
C GLU A 268 2.17 23.36 -3.99
N LYS A 269 1.22 23.14 -4.91
CA LYS A 269 -0.21 23.40 -4.66
C LYS A 269 -0.77 22.46 -3.59
N LEU A 270 -0.41 21.18 -3.62
CA LEU A 270 -0.83 20.21 -2.59
C LEU A 270 -0.28 20.58 -1.21
N VAL A 271 0.95 21.11 -1.11
CA VAL A 271 1.49 21.63 0.16
C VAL A 271 0.63 22.77 0.70
N GLN A 272 0.17 23.70 -0.15
CA GLN A 272 -0.73 24.78 0.31
C GLN A 272 -2.06 24.24 0.84
N LEU A 273 -2.61 23.21 0.19
CA LEU A 273 -3.84 22.55 0.67
C LEU A 273 -3.62 21.80 1.98
N ALA A 274 -2.49 21.11 2.13
CA ALA A 274 -2.13 20.43 3.38
C ALA A 274 -1.93 21.40 4.54
N LEU A 275 -1.29 22.55 4.30
CA LEU A 275 -1.11 23.61 5.30
C LEU A 275 -2.44 24.19 5.80
N ALA A 276 -3.48 24.19 4.95
CA ALA A 276 -4.82 24.67 5.26
C ALA A 276 -5.69 23.65 6.03
N ILE A 277 -5.20 22.43 6.31
CA ILE A 277 -5.91 21.48 7.17
C ILE A 277 -5.91 22.02 8.61
N ASP A 278 -7.07 22.14 9.25
CA ASP A 278 -7.13 22.72 10.61
C ASP A 278 -6.53 21.81 11.69
N ASP A 279 -6.67 20.49 11.53
CA ASP A 279 -6.18 19.51 12.49
C ASP A 279 -4.67 19.23 12.30
N ASN A 280 -3.89 19.45 13.36
CA ASN A 280 -2.44 19.30 13.29
C ASN A 280 -1.98 17.85 13.04
N THR A 281 -2.74 16.84 13.45
CA THR A 281 -2.38 15.44 13.22
C THR A 281 -2.48 15.11 11.74
N TYR A 282 -3.61 15.45 11.12
CA TYR A 282 -3.82 15.22 9.68
C TYR A 282 -2.97 16.14 8.80
N LYS A 283 -2.72 17.38 9.23
CA LYS A 283 -1.78 18.29 8.59
C LYS A 283 -0.37 17.70 8.56
N THR A 284 0.14 17.26 9.71
CA THR A 284 1.47 16.66 9.82
C THR A 284 1.61 15.41 8.95
N ALA A 285 0.59 14.54 8.93
CA ALA A 285 0.58 13.37 8.04
C ALA A 285 0.65 13.76 6.56
N ALA A 286 -0.22 14.65 6.09
CA ALA A 286 -0.24 15.10 4.70
C ALA A 286 1.07 15.79 4.28
N LEU A 287 1.65 16.62 5.16
CA LEU A 287 2.93 17.27 4.89
C LEU A 287 4.09 16.26 4.85
N ALA A 288 4.09 15.24 5.72
CA ALA A 288 5.11 14.20 5.71
C ALA A 288 5.08 13.42 4.40
N ASP A 289 3.89 13.04 3.92
CA ASP A 289 3.75 12.35 2.64
C ASP A 289 4.21 13.22 1.46
N LEU A 290 3.89 14.52 1.46
CA LEU A 290 4.39 15.46 0.46
C LEU A 290 5.91 15.63 0.51
N ALA A 291 6.51 15.66 1.70
CA ALA A 291 7.95 15.69 1.87
C ALA A 291 8.61 14.41 1.31
N LEU A 292 8.02 13.24 1.52
CA LEU A 292 8.47 11.99 0.90
C LEU A 292 8.45 12.07 -0.62
N GLN A 293 7.42 12.67 -1.22
CA GLN A 293 7.35 12.85 -2.68
C GLN A 293 8.45 13.78 -3.22
N TYR A 294 8.85 14.80 -2.46
CA TYR A 294 9.99 15.64 -2.83
C TYR A 294 11.33 14.90 -2.67
N ILE A 295 11.53 14.12 -1.60
CA ILE A 295 12.74 13.30 -1.42
C ILE A 295 12.89 12.31 -2.58
N ALA A 296 11.80 11.62 -2.95
CA ALA A 296 11.79 10.65 -4.06
C ALA A 296 12.09 11.27 -5.45
N ARG A 297 12.06 12.60 -5.56
CA ARG A 297 12.34 13.36 -6.80
C ARG A 297 13.61 14.21 -6.68
N ASP A 298 14.47 13.92 -5.71
CA ASP A 298 15.71 14.65 -5.41
C ASP A 298 15.50 16.16 -5.19
N ARG A 299 14.30 16.56 -4.74
CA ARG A 299 13.96 17.96 -4.42
C ARG A 299 14.15 18.23 -2.94
N PHE A 300 15.36 17.96 -2.47
CA PHE A 300 15.66 17.93 -1.05
C PHE A 300 15.47 19.29 -0.34
N ASP A 301 15.75 20.42 -0.98
CA ASP A 301 15.50 21.75 -0.37
C ASP A 301 14.00 22.03 -0.16
N ARG A 302 13.17 21.56 -1.09
CA ARG A 302 11.71 21.65 -0.95
C ARG A 302 11.19 20.68 0.09
N ALA A 303 11.71 19.45 0.12
CA ALA A 303 11.41 18.49 1.18
C ALA A 303 11.75 19.07 2.56
N TRP A 304 12.93 19.69 2.71
CA TRP A 304 13.36 20.33 3.95
C TRP A 304 12.43 21.46 4.37
N SER A 305 12.01 22.31 3.42
CA SER A 305 11.05 23.39 3.69
C SER A 305 9.71 22.85 4.23
N VAL A 306 9.23 21.72 3.71
CA VAL A 306 8.01 21.06 4.19
C VAL A 306 8.25 20.42 5.56
N ILE A 307 9.41 19.79 5.78
CA ILE A 307 9.78 19.19 7.07
C ILE A 307 9.89 20.24 8.18
N GLN A 308 10.41 21.43 7.88
CA GLN A 308 10.43 22.56 8.82
C GLN A 308 9.01 22.96 9.25
N ALA A 309 8.04 22.94 8.31
CA ALA A 309 6.64 23.16 8.65
C ALA A 309 6.11 22.06 9.59
N ILE A 310 6.46 20.78 9.36
CA ILE A 310 6.10 19.68 10.27
C ILE A 310 6.69 19.91 11.66
N ILE A 311 7.99 20.19 11.77
CA ILE A 311 8.67 20.43 13.05
C ILE A 311 8.01 21.59 13.81
N SER A 312 7.57 22.64 13.10
CA SER A 312 6.89 23.77 13.72
C SER A 312 5.50 23.41 14.28
N VAL A 313 4.83 22.41 13.70
CA VAL A 313 3.48 21.98 14.07
C VAL A 313 3.51 20.87 15.12
N ASP A 314 4.37 19.88 14.93
CA ASP A 314 4.54 18.70 15.78
C ASP A 314 6.02 18.25 15.78
N PRO A 315 6.89 18.85 16.62
CA PRO A 315 8.32 18.54 16.66
C PRO A 315 8.63 17.11 17.16
N ASN A 316 7.66 16.44 17.79
CA ASN A 316 7.81 15.08 18.29
C ASN A 316 7.16 14.05 17.37
N SER A 317 6.75 14.45 16.17
CA SER A 317 6.08 13.56 15.23
C SER A 317 6.93 12.34 14.92
N TYR A 318 6.37 11.15 15.11
CA TYR A 318 7.03 9.89 14.75
C TYR A 318 7.33 9.78 13.24
N LEU A 319 6.66 10.59 12.41
CA LEU A 319 6.87 10.63 10.96
C LEU A 319 8.23 11.22 10.58
N LEU A 320 8.84 12.05 11.45
CA LEU A 320 10.16 12.64 11.21
C LEU A 320 11.25 11.55 11.14
N ALA A 321 11.13 10.48 11.93
CA ALA A 321 12.02 9.33 11.86
C ALA A 321 12.01 8.68 10.47
N ASN A 322 10.83 8.54 9.86
CA ASN A 322 10.70 7.95 8.54
C ASN A 322 11.30 8.86 7.45
N LEU A 323 11.09 10.18 7.55
CA LEU A 323 11.69 11.17 6.65
C LEU A 323 13.23 11.14 6.74
N ALA A 324 13.79 11.02 7.94
CA ALA A 324 15.23 10.88 8.16
C ALA A 324 15.78 9.61 7.49
N GLY A 325 15.10 8.47 7.69
CA GLY A 325 15.46 7.22 7.02
C GLY A 325 15.37 7.29 5.49
N ARG A 326 14.46 8.09 4.96
CA ARG A 326 14.31 8.29 3.51
C ARG A 326 15.36 9.20 2.92
N TYR A 327 15.80 10.24 3.64
CA TYR A 327 17.01 10.98 3.27
C TYR A 327 18.23 10.06 3.26
N ALA A 328 18.39 9.22 4.28
CA ALA A 328 19.49 8.25 4.35
C ALA A 328 19.46 7.29 3.15
N ALA A 329 18.30 6.74 2.80
CA ALA A 329 18.13 5.87 1.64
C ALA A 329 18.43 6.57 0.30
N ALA A 330 18.20 7.89 0.21
CA ALA A 330 18.54 8.71 -0.94
C ALA A 330 20.02 9.19 -0.94
N GLY A 331 20.85 8.68 -0.02
CA GLY A 331 22.27 9.07 0.10
C GLY A 331 22.49 10.45 0.72
N GLN A 332 21.46 11.11 1.24
CA GLN A 332 21.54 12.42 1.90
C GLN A 332 21.84 12.23 3.40
N PHE A 333 23.02 11.72 3.71
CA PHE A 333 23.38 11.31 5.07
C PHE A 333 23.43 12.48 6.05
N GLU A 334 23.94 13.63 5.64
CA GLU A 334 24.01 14.83 6.49
C GLU A 334 22.62 15.33 6.86
N ARG A 335 21.68 15.36 5.90
CA ARG A 335 20.29 15.75 6.17
C ARG A 335 19.55 14.74 7.03
N ALA A 336 19.83 13.45 6.87
CA ALA A 336 19.28 12.42 7.73
C ALA A 336 19.74 12.60 9.19
N GLN A 337 21.02 12.92 9.39
CA GLN A 337 21.58 13.23 10.71
C GLN A 337 21.02 14.52 11.29
N GLU A 338 20.96 15.60 10.51
CA GLU A 338 20.38 16.89 10.95
C GLU A 338 18.93 16.71 11.42
N LEU A 339 18.12 15.94 10.69
CA LEU A 339 16.75 15.64 11.09
C LEU A 339 16.67 14.75 12.32
N ALA A 340 17.56 13.76 12.44
CA ALA A 340 17.65 12.91 13.62
C ALA A 340 18.01 13.72 14.88
N GLU A 341 18.95 14.67 14.77
CA GLU A 341 19.34 15.58 15.85
C GLU A 341 18.18 16.49 16.27
N ALA A 342 17.40 16.99 15.30
CA ALA A 342 16.22 17.81 15.56
C ALA A 342 15.14 17.09 16.40
N MET A 343 15.13 15.75 16.39
CA MET A 343 14.22 14.92 17.20
C MET A 343 14.70 14.71 18.65
N GLY A 344 15.86 15.25 19.02
CA GLY A 344 16.38 15.22 20.39
C GLY A 344 16.68 13.81 20.91
N GLN A 345 16.16 13.48 22.10
CA GLN A 345 16.49 12.23 22.81
C GLN A 345 15.73 11.00 22.28
N SER A 346 14.89 11.15 21.26
CA SER A 346 14.19 10.01 20.65
C SER A 346 15.17 9.06 19.99
N SER A 347 15.02 7.75 20.22
CA SER A 347 15.78 6.71 19.50
C SER A 347 15.00 6.09 18.34
N ALA A 348 13.78 6.58 18.07
CA ALA A 348 12.89 6.02 17.05
C ALA A 348 13.47 6.13 15.63
N TRP A 349 14.30 7.15 15.36
CA TRP A 349 14.96 7.35 14.07
C TRP A 349 16.05 6.32 13.77
N VAL A 350 16.68 5.71 14.78
CA VAL A 350 17.89 4.91 14.60
C VAL A 350 17.65 3.73 13.66
N LYS A 351 16.52 3.03 13.83
CA LYS A 351 16.10 1.94 12.95
C LYS A 351 15.93 2.44 11.50
N GLU A 352 15.25 3.56 11.32
CA GLU A 352 14.91 4.10 10.00
C GLU A 352 16.16 4.61 9.26
N VAL A 353 17.06 5.31 9.96
CA VAL A 353 18.32 5.82 9.39
C VAL A 353 19.32 4.69 9.12
N ALA A 354 19.50 3.73 10.03
CA ALA A 354 20.37 2.59 9.78
C ALA A 354 19.87 1.74 8.60
N GLY A 355 18.55 1.51 8.52
CA GLY A 355 17.93 0.88 7.36
C GLY A 355 18.12 1.70 6.08
N GLY A 356 18.02 3.03 6.16
CA GLY A 356 18.29 3.93 5.03
C GLY A 356 19.74 3.89 4.55
N TYR A 357 20.72 3.92 5.44
CA TYR A 357 22.14 3.75 5.09
C TYR A 357 22.38 2.42 4.39
N ALA A 358 21.82 1.32 4.92
CA ALA A 358 21.93 0.01 4.29
C ALA A 358 21.24 -0.04 2.92
N ALA A 359 20.08 0.62 2.74
CA ALA A 359 19.39 0.74 1.45
C ALA A 359 20.21 1.51 0.42
N ALA A 360 20.99 2.51 0.85
CA ALA A 360 21.95 3.24 0.02
C ALA A 360 23.27 2.46 -0.21
N GLY A 361 23.40 1.23 0.30
CA GLY A 361 24.61 0.41 0.23
C GLY A 361 25.72 0.81 1.21
N ALA A 362 25.48 1.81 2.07
CA ALA A 362 26.42 2.26 3.10
C ALA A 362 26.34 1.38 4.36
N TYR A 363 26.61 0.08 4.19
CA TYR A 363 26.46 -0.92 5.25
C TYR A 363 27.37 -0.68 6.46
N ASP A 364 28.58 -0.15 6.25
CA ASP A 364 29.50 0.14 7.35
C ASP A 364 28.96 1.23 8.27
N LEU A 365 28.45 2.33 7.69
CA LEU A 365 27.78 3.40 8.45
C LEU A 365 26.53 2.89 9.16
N ALA A 366 25.76 2.02 8.50
CA ALA A 366 24.56 1.42 9.09
C ALA A 366 24.91 0.58 10.33
N LEU A 367 25.93 -0.28 10.23
CA LEU A 367 26.40 -1.14 11.32
C LEU A 367 27.06 -0.33 12.44
N GLU A 368 27.83 0.71 12.12
CA GLU A 368 28.41 1.63 13.10
C GLU A 368 27.30 2.32 13.90
N LEU A 369 26.29 2.88 13.22
CA LEU A 369 25.14 3.50 13.87
C LEU A 369 24.37 2.51 14.76
N ALA A 370 24.15 1.29 14.31
CA ALA A 370 23.47 0.27 15.11
C ALA A 370 24.29 -0.13 16.34
N ASN A 371 25.61 -0.28 16.19
CA ASN A 371 26.52 -0.72 17.25
C ASN A 371 26.84 0.37 18.27
N SER A 372 26.70 1.65 17.92
CA SER A 372 26.89 2.77 18.85
C SER A 372 25.74 2.94 19.85
N GLN A 373 24.63 2.19 19.67
CA GLN A 373 23.49 2.28 20.57
C GLN A 373 23.72 1.51 21.87
N GLU A 374 23.56 2.19 23.00
CA GLU A 374 23.62 1.57 24.33
C GLU A 374 22.41 0.66 24.61
N SER A 375 21.22 1.05 24.11
CA SER A 375 20.01 0.24 24.26
C SER A 375 20.07 -0.96 23.33
N LEU A 376 20.12 -2.16 23.92
CA LEU A 376 20.11 -3.41 23.18
C LEU A 376 18.85 -3.55 22.30
N GLU A 377 17.69 -3.07 22.76
CA GLU A 377 16.46 -3.10 21.97
C GLU A 377 16.57 -2.25 20.69
N VAL A 378 17.11 -1.03 20.81
CA VAL A 378 17.31 -0.11 19.67
C VAL A 378 18.34 -0.71 18.70
N LYS A 379 19.45 -1.23 19.23
CA LYS A 379 20.48 -1.93 18.45
C LYS A 379 19.87 -3.07 17.65
N ILE A 380 19.09 -3.96 18.27
CA ILE A 380 18.46 -5.09 17.58
C ILE A 380 17.51 -4.61 16.48
N ARG A 381 16.67 -3.60 16.74
CA ARG A 381 15.76 -3.06 15.72
C ARG A 381 16.54 -2.53 14.50
N ALA A 382 17.67 -1.86 14.71
CA ALA A 382 18.55 -1.39 13.65
C ALA A 382 19.23 -2.55 12.89
N LEU A 383 19.83 -3.52 13.59
CA LEU A 383 20.45 -4.70 12.96
C LEU A 383 19.45 -5.50 12.12
N ARG A 384 18.20 -5.65 12.58
CA ARG A 384 17.11 -6.26 11.80
C ARG A 384 16.78 -5.47 10.53
N ALA A 385 16.77 -4.13 10.60
CA ALA A 385 16.54 -3.30 9.43
C ALA A 385 17.66 -3.47 8.40
N ILE A 386 18.92 -3.51 8.84
CA ILE A 386 20.10 -3.76 7.99
C ILE A 386 20.02 -5.15 7.35
N ALA A 387 19.70 -6.19 8.11
CA ALA A 387 19.57 -7.55 7.57
C ALA A 387 18.47 -7.67 6.51
N ARG A 388 17.35 -6.95 6.66
CA ARG A 388 16.32 -6.86 5.61
C ARG A 388 16.86 -6.22 4.33
N GLN A 389 17.71 -5.20 4.46
CA GLN A 389 18.33 -4.56 3.30
C GLN A 389 19.37 -5.46 2.61
N TYR A 390 20.14 -6.27 3.36
CA TYR A 390 20.95 -7.33 2.76
C TYR A 390 20.09 -8.32 1.97
N ALA A 391 18.98 -8.77 2.53
CA ALA A 391 18.05 -9.67 1.85
C ALA A 391 17.46 -9.05 0.58
N GLU A 392 17.10 -7.76 0.63
CA GLU A 392 16.64 -6.96 -0.52
C GLU A 392 17.69 -6.87 -1.63
N ALA A 393 18.97 -6.73 -1.27
CA ALA A 393 20.10 -6.76 -2.19
C ALA A 393 20.48 -8.17 -2.68
N GLY A 394 19.85 -9.23 -2.15
CA GLY A 394 20.18 -10.62 -2.47
C GLY A 394 21.40 -11.18 -1.73
N GLU A 395 21.94 -10.43 -0.75
CA GLU A 395 23.06 -10.85 0.09
C GLU A 395 22.59 -11.73 1.25
N TYR A 396 21.93 -12.85 0.95
CA TYR A 396 21.27 -13.70 1.95
C TYR A 396 22.23 -14.28 3.00
N THR A 397 23.49 -14.54 2.63
CA THR A 397 24.53 -14.99 3.59
C THR A 397 24.81 -13.92 4.64
N ARG A 398 25.08 -12.68 4.21
CA ARG A 398 25.31 -11.55 5.14
C ARG A 398 24.07 -11.23 5.96
N ALA A 399 22.89 -11.34 5.37
CA ALA A 399 21.63 -11.19 6.10
C ALA A 399 21.50 -12.25 7.20
N LEU A 400 21.81 -13.53 6.89
CA LEU A 400 21.70 -14.65 7.81
C LEU A 400 22.74 -14.54 8.94
N GLU A 401 24.01 -14.32 8.61
CA GLU A 401 25.08 -14.11 9.58
C GLU A 401 24.73 -12.97 10.54
N LEU A 402 24.22 -11.84 10.03
CA LEU A 402 23.85 -10.71 10.87
C LEU A 402 22.71 -11.05 11.84
N VAL A 403 21.66 -11.74 11.39
CA VAL A 403 20.54 -12.08 12.28
C VAL A 403 20.89 -13.18 13.27
N GLU A 404 21.81 -14.09 12.94
CA GLU A 404 22.31 -15.10 13.88
C GLU A 404 23.16 -14.50 15.00
N THR A 405 23.71 -13.28 14.82
CA THR A 405 24.39 -12.54 15.91
C THR A 405 23.44 -11.83 16.87
N ILE A 406 22.16 -11.75 16.55
CA ILE A 406 21.15 -11.11 17.40
C ILE A 406 20.79 -12.09 18.52
N GLU A 407 21.13 -11.77 19.77
CA GLU A 407 20.79 -12.65 20.91
C GLU A 407 19.26 -12.71 21.15
N PRO A 408 18.71 -13.86 21.58
CA PRO A 408 17.35 -13.98 22.06
C PRO A 408 17.15 -13.10 23.31
N ILE A 409 16.59 -11.90 23.15
CA ILE A 409 15.96 -11.24 24.29
C ILE A 409 14.64 -11.97 24.54
N ALA A 410 14.29 -12.18 25.82
CA ALA A 410 13.03 -12.77 26.27
C ALA A 410 11.78 -11.95 25.87
N ASN A 411 11.57 -11.76 24.56
CA ASN A 411 10.51 -10.96 23.98
C ASN A 411 10.16 -11.44 22.55
N THR A 412 8.90 -11.25 22.19
CA THR A 412 8.22 -11.68 20.95
C THR A 412 8.90 -11.25 19.63
N ALA A 413 9.78 -10.24 19.67
CA ALA A 413 10.48 -9.72 18.49
C ALA A 413 11.51 -10.69 17.90
N TYR A 414 12.09 -11.57 18.73
CA TYR A 414 13.08 -12.57 18.32
C TYR A 414 12.43 -13.83 17.73
N GLU A 415 11.29 -14.25 18.29
CA GLU A 415 10.50 -15.38 17.78
C GLU A 415 10.11 -15.18 16.31
N ALA A 416 9.75 -13.96 15.90
CA ALA A 416 9.45 -13.63 14.51
C ALA A 416 10.67 -13.75 13.57
N ILE A 417 11.89 -13.51 14.08
CA ILE A 417 13.13 -13.66 13.29
C ILE A 417 13.43 -15.14 13.09
N GLU A 418 13.39 -15.93 14.16
CA GLU A 418 13.67 -17.38 14.12
C GLU A 418 12.61 -18.16 13.35
N ALA A 419 11.33 -17.87 13.58
CA ALA A 419 10.24 -18.64 13.00
C ALA A 419 9.98 -18.31 11.52
N GLN A 420 10.42 -17.15 11.02
CA GLN A 420 10.10 -16.73 9.66
C GLN A 420 11.30 -16.20 8.88
N PHE A 421 12.02 -15.19 9.38
CA PHE A 421 13.05 -14.53 8.58
C PHE A 421 14.25 -15.43 8.30
N ILE A 422 14.73 -16.19 9.30
CA ILE A 422 15.81 -17.17 9.11
C ILE A 422 15.40 -18.27 8.12
N PRO A 423 14.22 -18.94 8.24
CA PRO A 423 13.74 -19.90 7.24
C PRO A 423 13.65 -19.31 5.83
N LEU A 424 13.19 -18.06 5.68
CA LEU A 424 13.13 -17.39 4.38
C LEU A 424 14.52 -17.20 3.77
N LEU A 425 15.50 -16.77 4.57
CA LEU A 425 16.88 -16.61 4.12
C LEU A 425 17.50 -17.96 3.74
N LYS A 426 17.26 -19.01 4.52
CA LYS A 426 17.74 -20.37 4.22
C LYS A 426 17.13 -20.91 2.92
N CYS A 427 15.81 -20.78 2.74
CA CYS A 427 15.16 -21.16 1.48
C CYS A 427 15.73 -20.37 0.29
N ALA A 428 15.93 -19.06 0.46
CA ALA A 428 16.51 -18.23 -0.59
C ALA A 428 17.95 -18.67 -0.93
N LEU A 429 18.75 -19.05 0.06
CA LEU A 429 20.12 -19.57 -0.14
C LEU A 429 20.15 -20.92 -0.87
N GLU A 430 19.21 -21.83 -0.58
CA GLU A 430 19.11 -23.13 -1.24
C GLU A 430 18.66 -23.03 -2.72
N GLY A 431 17.98 -21.94 -3.07
CA GLY A 431 17.41 -21.70 -4.40
C GLY A 431 18.24 -20.82 -5.34
N ASN A 432 19.39 -20.27 -4.89
CA ASN A 432 20.40 -19.62 -5.74
C ASN A 432 21.60 -20.54 -5.94
#